data_AF-A0A3B3CR62-F1
#
_entry.id   AF-A0A3B3CR62-F1
#
_cell.length_a   1.000
_cell.length_b   1.000
_cell.length_c   1.000
_cell.angle_alpha   90.00
_cell.angle_beta   90.00
_cell.angle_gamma   90.00
#
_symmetry.space_group_name_H-M   'P 1'
#
loop_
_entity.id
_entity.type
_entity.pdbx_description
1 polymer ?
#
loop_
_entity_poly.entity_id
_entity_poly.type
_entity_poly.pdbx_seq_one_letter_code
_entity_poly.pdbx_strand_id
1 'polypeptide(L)'
;MGNESNSWRWSATGQTSRTGYESWNRYYLDYWKGKETCATIGGRGQWNDDICGFSYSFLCFNVKTFGLNNSVSVTDQNKKNYIYINQAMSWSSAQQYCRTNYKDLAMIENQEENMEAQKAKPSSSTVWIGLYREPWTWSDGTLSSFRNWYPTGLNNVNESQHCVTENPQHQWADEFCDVPWVFFKKQNN
;
A
#
# COMPACT_ATOMS: atom_id res chain seq x y z
N MET A 1 -8.69 -6.22 8.04
CA MET A 1 -8.18 -4.85 7.75
C MET A 1 -9.30 -3.81 7.76
N GLY A 2 -9.29 -2.89 8.74
CA GLY A 2 -10.36 -1.90 8.97
C GLY A 2 -10.46 -0.79 7.92
N ASN A 3 -11.55 -0.03 7.96
CA ASN A 3 -11.87 1.07 7.05
C ASN A 3 -11.43 2.46 7.58
N GLU A 4 -10.45 2.45 8.48
CA GLU A 4 -10.01 3.64 9.22
C GLU A 4 -9.00 4.47 8.41
N SER A 5 -8.90 5.75 8.74
CA SER A 5 -7.75 6.57 8.36
C SER A 5 -6.46 5.84 8.73
N ASN A 6 -5.50 5.75 7.80
CA ASN A 6 -4.30 4.90 7.90
C ASN A 6 -4.55 3.39 7.71
N SER A 7 -5.52 2.99 6.89
CA SER A 7 -5.70 1.60 6.45
C SER A 7 -4.83 1.22 5.25
N TRP A 8 -4.49 -0.07 5.14
CA TRP A 8 -3.89 -0.65 3.94
C TRP A 8 -4.87 -0.72 2.77
N ARG A 9 -4.39 -0.36 1.57
CA ARG A 9 -5.15 -0.27 0.32
C ARG A 9 -4.44 -1.01 -0.79
N TRP A 10 -5.21 -1.55 -1.73
CA TRP A 10 -4.67 -2.14 -2.95
C TRP A 10 -4.45 -1.07 -4.02
N SER A 11 -3.27 -1.04 -4.61
CA SER A 11 -2.88 -0.13 -5.69
C SER A 11 -3.83 -0.18 -6.89
N ALA A 12 -4.36 -1.37 -7.19
CA ALA A 12 -5.26 -1.61 -8.31
C ALA A 12 -6.64 -0.97 -8.15
N THR A 13 -7.08 -0.69 -6.91
CA THR A 13 -8.44 -0.19 -6.62
C THR A 13 -8.46 1.09 -5.80
N GLY A 14 -7.38 1.41 -5.07
CA GLY A 14 -7.34 2.46 -4.05
C GLY A 14 -8.19 2.13 -2.80
N GLN A 15 -8.73 0.91 -2.72
CA GLN A 15 -9.65 0.48 -1.66
C GLN A 15 -8.98 -0.49 -0.70
N THR A 16 -9.55 -0.60 0.50
CA THR A 16 -9.23 -1.63 1.50
C THR A 16 -9.61 -3.02 0.98
N SER A 17 -9.08 -4.06 1.62
CA SER A 17 -9.36 -5.46 1.27
C SER A 17 -10.86 -5.77 1.42
N ARG A 18 -11.52 -6.23 0.33
CA ARG A 18 -12.97 -6.52 0.33
C ARG A 18 -13.35 -7.70 1.20
N THR A 19 -12.46 -8.67 1.32
CA THR A 19 -12.64 -9.90 2.09
C THR A 19 -12.11 -9.77 3.51
N GLY A 20 -11.39 -8.70 3.80
CA GLY A 20 -10.63 -8.55 5.04
C GLY A 20 -9.42 -9.49 5.17
N TYR A 21 -9.11 -10.30 4.14
CA TYR A 21 -8.00 -11.25 4.16
C TYR A 21 -6.66 -10.53 4.36
N GLU A 22 -5.82 -11.14 5.20
CA GLU A 22 -4.48 -10.67 5.51
C GLU A 22 -3.55 -11.84 5.84
N SER A 23 -2.27 -11.69 5.49
CA SER A 23 -1.23 -12.70 5.76
C SER A 23 -0.01 -12.05 6.43
N TRP A 24 -0.21 -11.01 7.23
CA TRP A 24 0.89 -10.30 7.89
C TRP A 24 1.74 -11.21 8.76
N ASN A 25 3.06 -11.01 8.68
CA ASN A 25 4.02 -11.61 9.57
C ASN A 25 3.94 -10.92 10.94
N ARG A 26 3.29 -11.58 11.91
CA ARG A 26 3.00 -11.01 13.24
C ARG A 26 4.23 -10.69 14.09
N TYR A 27 5.42 -11.11 13.67
CA TYR A 27 6.68 -10.77 14.34
C TYR A 27 7.31 -9.46 13.83
N TYR A 28 6.81 -8.89 12.73
CA TYR A 28 7.37 -7.71 12.04
C TYR A 28 6.32 -6.61 11.78
N LEU A 29 5.18 -6.62 12.48
CA LEU A 29 4.25 -5.47 12.48
C LEU A 29 4.74 -4.42 13.49
N ASP A 30 5.98 -3.96 13.34
CA ASP A 30 6.58 -2.99 14.28
C ASP A 30 6.41 -1.55 13.80
N TYR A 31 5.83 -1.31 12.61
CA TYR A 31 5.63 0.03 12.07
C TYR A 31 6.91 0.86 12.18
N TRP A 32 8.08 0.27 11.88
CA TRP A 32 9.36 0.80 12.32
C TRP A 32 9.53 2.24 11.82
N LYS A 33 9.43 3.19 12.75
CA LYS A 33 9.52 4.66 12.51
C LYS A 33 8.44 5.23 11.57
N GLY A 34 7.33 4.54 11.33
CA GLY A 34 6.23 5.03 10.49
C GLY A 34 6.57 5.28 9.01
N LYS A 35 7.57 4.57 8.46
CA LYS A 35 8.01 4.72 7.06
C LYS A 35 7.73 3.50 6.18
N GLU A 36 7.29 2.41 6.79
CA GLU A 36 7.01 1.14 6.13
C GLU A 36 5.57 1.15 5.60
N THR A 37 5.36 1.86 4.50
CA THR A 37 4.02 2.08 3.94
C THR A 37 3.76 1.26 2.68
N CYS A 38 4.63 0.29 2.36
CA CYS A 38 4.48 -0.59 1.21
C CYS A 38 4.69 -2.05 1.64
N ALA A 39 3.93 -2.98 1.06
CA ALA A 39 4.02 -4.38 1.50
C ALA A 39 4.82 -5.26 0.54
N THR A 40 5.57 -6.19 1.11
CA THR A 40 6.21 -7.29 0.40
C THR A 40 5.55 -8.63 0.76
N ILE A 41 5.73 -9.65 -0.10
CA ILE A 41 5.42 -11.05 0.22
C ILE A 41 6.71 -11.88 0.27
N GLY A 42 6.89 -12.62 1.35
CA GLY A 42 8.07 -13.45 1.60
C GLY A 42 7.95 -14.89 1.07
N GLY A 43 8.99 -15.70 1.33
CA GLY A 43 9.10 -17.11 0.92
C GLY A 43 7.95 -18.03 1.32
N ARG A 44 7.38 -17.77 2.48
CA ARG A 44 6.33 -18.57 3.12
C ARG A 44 4.93 -17.98 2.95
N GLY A 45 4.78 -16.95 2.11
CA GLY A 45 3.49 -16.31 1.82
C GLY A 45 3.00 -15.32 2.88
N GLN A 46 3.80 -15.01 3.90
CA GLN A 46 3.51 -13.90 4.81
C GLN A 46 3.89 -12.56 4.19
N TRP A 47 3.18 -11.52 4.60
CA TRP A 47 3.40 -10.14 4.20
C TRP A 47 4.19 -9.40 5.26
N ASN A 48 5.09 -8.50 4.84
CA ASN A 48 5.74 -7.54 5.74
C ASN A 48 5.53 -6.14 5.17
N ASP A 49 5.40 -5.15 6.03
CA ASP A 49 5.56 -3.75 5.65
C ASP A 49 7.04 -3.42 5.50
N ASP A 50 7.34 -2.54 4.56
CA ASP A 50 8.69 -2.14 4.23
C ASP A 50 8.69 -0.72 3.62
N ILE A 51 9.85 -0.08 3.62
CA ILE A 51 10.05 1.27 3.12
C ILE A 51 9.91 1.25 1.59
N CYS A 52 8.92 1.97 1.06
CA CYS A 52 8.59 2.02 -0.37
C CYS A 52 9.77 2.37 -1.30
N GLY A 53 10.80 3.04 -0.77
CA GLY A 53 12.00 3.43 -1.49
C GLY A 53 13.02 2.31 -1.70
N PHE A 54 12.90 1.17 -1.02
CA PHE A 54 13.78 0.03 -1.26
C PHE A 54 13.52 -0.64 -2.60
N SER A 55 14.57 -1.27 -3.13
CA SER A 55 14.52 -1.93 -4.41
C SER A 55 14.34 -3.43 -4.24
N TYR A 56 13.17 -3.94 -4.60
CA TYR A 56 12.87 -5.37 -4.65
C TYR A 56 12.38 -5.77 -6.04
N SER A 57 12.56 -7.05 -6.37
CA SER A 57 11.76 -7.69 -7.41
C SER A 57 10.27 -7.64 -7.04
N PHE A 58 9.37 -7.89 -7.98
CA PHE A 58 7.95 -7.62 -7.74
C PHE A 58 7.01 -8.55 -8.48
N LEU A 59 5.77 -8.65 -7.98
CA LEU A 59 4.70 -9.40 -8.62
C LEU A 59 3.71 -8.44 -9.27
N CYS A 60 3.48 -8.60 -10.57
CA CYS A 60 2.32 -8.00 -11.24
C CYS A 60 1.16 -9.01 -11.26
N PHE A 61 -0.06 -8.55 -11.54
CA PHE A 61 -1.16 -9.44 -11.91
C PHE A 61 -1.91 -8.99 -13.15
N ASN A 62 -2.56 -9.95 -13.80
CA ASN A 62 -3.60 -9.75 -14.81
C ASN A 62 -4.89 -10.47 -14.38
N VAL A 63 -6.01 -10.12 -15.00
CA VAL A 63 -7.26 -10.86 -14.84
C VAL A 63 -7.43 -11.79 -16.03
N LYS A 64 -7.57 -13.10 -15.78
CA LYS A 64 -7.99 -14.05 -16.82
C LYS A 64 -9.50 -13.95 -16.98
N THR A 65 -9.94 -13.49 -18.15
CA THR A 65 -11.35 -13.59 -18.55
C THR A 65 -11.54 -14.93 -19.26
N PHE A 66 -12.26 -15.86 -18.63
CA PHE A 66 -12.67 -17.10 -19.29
C PHE A 66 -13.89 -16.81 -20.16
N GLY A 67 -13.67 -16.49 -21.43
CA GLY A 67 -14.73 -16.28 -22.41
C GLY A 67 -15.10 -17.59 -23.11
N LEU A 68 -16.30 -18.11 -22.85
CA LEU A 68 -17.00 -18.91 -23.86
C LEU A 68 -17.68 -17.91 -24.82
N ASN A 69 -17.11 -17.78 -26.02
CA ASN A 69 -17.75 -17.25 -27.23
C ASN A 69 -18.69 -16.05 -27.02
N ASN A 70 -18.13 -14.85 -26.85
CA ASN A 70 -18.83 -13.55 -26.94
C ASN A 70 -20.11 -13.36 -26.10
N SER A 71 -20.32 -14.15 -25.06
CA SER A 71 -21.28 -13.83 -24.00
C SER A 71 -20.52 -13.74 -22.67
N VAL A 72 -20.31 -12.51 -22.21
CA VAL A 72 -19.72 -12.24 -20.89
C VAL A 72 -20.76 -12.63 -19.85
N SER A 73 -20.73 -13.89 -19.44
CA SER A 73 -21.44 -14.34 -18.25
C SER A 73 -20.69 -13.78 -17.04
N VAL A 74 -21.26 -12.77 -16.37
CA VAL A 74 -20.72 -12.21 -15.13
C VAL A 74 -20.94 -13.23 -14.02
N THR A 75 -20.09 -14.25 -13.97
CA THR A 75 -20.05 -15.24 -12.88
C THR A 75 -18.61 -15.32 -12.37
N ASP A 76 -18.33 -14.62 -11.28
CA ASP A 76 -17.28 -14.78 -10.24
C ASP A 76 -15.92 -15.47 -10.52
N GLN A 77 -15.49 -15.67 -11.76
CA GLN A 77 -14.23 -16.36 -12.08
C GLN A 77 -13.22 -15.45 -12.80
N ASN A 78 -13.10 -14.21 -12.32
CA ASN A 78 -11.98 -13.33 -12.66
C ASN A 78 -10.71 -13.80 -11.91
N LYS A 79 -10.21 -14.98 -12.26
CA LYS A 79 -9.00 -15.55 -11.65
C LYS A 79 -7.80 -14.67 -11.98
N LYS A 80 -7.10 -14.22 -10.94
CA LYS A 80 -5.89 -13.41 -11.09
C LYS A 80 -4.74 -14.31 -11.54
N ASN A 81 -3.93 -13.83 -12.47
CA ASN A 81 -2.70 -14.48 -12.89
C ASN A 81 -1.52 -13.64 -12.42
N TYR A 82 -0.69 -14.18 -11.53
CA TYR A 82 0.48 -13.51 -10.96
C TYR A 82 1.72 -13.74 -11.82
N ILE A 83 2.49 -12.67 -12.07
CA ILE A 83 3.69 -12.70 -12.90
C ILE A 83 4.86 -12.13 -12.09
N TYR A 84 5.92 -12.91 -11.92
CA TYR A 84 7.16 -12.48 -11.27
C TYR A 84 8.06 -11.72 -12.24
N ILE A 85 8.44 -10.51 -11.84
CA ILE A 85 9.37 -9.65 -12.56
C ILE A 85 10.67 -9.57 -11.76
N ASN A 86 11.73 -10.16 -12.32
CA ASN A 86 13.05 -10.21 -11.69
C ASN A 86 13.86 -8.92 -11.96
N GLN A 87 13.33 -7.77 -11.54
CA GLN A 87 13.99 -6.48 -11.63
C GLN A 87 13.82 -5.73 -10.30
N ALA A 88 14.92 -5.26 -9.71
CA ALA A 88 14.87 -4.55 -8.44
C ALA A 88 14.44 -3.10 -8.66
N MET A 89 13.28 -2.72 -8.13
CA MET A 89 12.68 -1.39 -8.29
C MET A 89 12.06 -0.90 -6.99
N SER A 90 11.99 0.43 -6.82
CA SER A 90 11.14 1.03 -5.78
C SER A 90 9.68 0.65 -6.00
N TRP A 91 8.86 0.66 -4.94
CA TRP A 91 7.46 0.24 -5.04
C TRP A 91 6.69 1.04 -6.10
N SER A 92 6.90 2.36 -6.17
CA SER A 92 6.26 3.23 -7.16
C SER A 92 6.71 2.91 -8.59
N SER A 93 8.00 2.64 -8.80
CA SER A 93 8.54 2.28 -10.12
C SER A 93 8.03 0.91 -10.56
N ALA A 94 7.96 -0.05 -9.63
CA ALA A 94 7.39 -1.38 -9.87
C ALA A 94 5.89 -1.30 -10.21
N GLN A 95 5.13 -0.47 -9.51
CA GLN A 95 3.72 -0.20 -9.81
C GLN A 95 3.54 0.37 -11.22
N GLN A 96 4.33 1.38 -11.58
CA GLN A 96 4.28 1.98 -12.91
C GLN A 96 4.63 0.95 -13.99
N TYR A 97 5.65 0.11 -13.76
CA TYR A 97 5.98 -1.00 -14.64
C TYR A 97 4.81 -1.96 -14.82
N CYS A 98 4.18 -2.40 -13.72
CA CYS A 98 3.05 -3.31 -13.80
C CYS A 98 1.85 -2.69 -14.51
N ARG A 99 1.55 -1.40 -14.32
CA ARG A 99 0.45 -0.72 -15.03
C ARG A 99 0.74 -0.52 -16.52
N THR A 100 2.01 -0.47 -16.90
CA THR A 100 2.41 -0.35 -18.31
C THR A 100 2.30 -1.68 -19.05
N ASN A 101 2.58 -2.80 -18.37
CA ASN A 101 2.73 -4.11 -19.01
C ASN A 101 1.63 -5.12 -18.65
N TYR A 102 0.90 -4.87 -17.56
CA TYR A 102 -0.10 -5.74 -16.94
C TYR A 102 -1.23 -4.86 -16.34
N LYS A 103 -2.04 -5.41 -15.42
CA LYS A 103 -3.10 -4.63 -14.76
C LYS A 103 -2.54 -3.71 -13.67
N ASP A 104 -1.84 -4.26 -12.68
CA ASP A 104 -1.17 -3.53 -11.59
C ASP A 104 -0.23 -4.50 -10.83
N LEU A 105 0.43 -4.02 -9.76
CA LEU A 105 1.06 -4.88 -8.76
C LEU A 105 0.04 -5.84 -8.13
N ALA A 106 0.52 -7.01 -7.70
CA ALA A 106 -0.29 -8.11 -7.23
C ALA A 106 -1.30 -7.70 -6.15
N MET A 107 -2.58 -7.94 -6.42
CA MET A 107 -3.68 -7.79 -5.46
C MET A 107 -4.10 -9.16 -4.95
N ILE A 108 -4.12 -9.35 -3.63
CA ILE A 108 -4.36 -10.65 -2.98
C ILE A 108 -5.50 -10.52 -1.97
N GLU A 109 -6.65 -11.11 -2.27
CA GLU A 109 -7.88 -10.96 -1.49
C GLU A 109 -8.33 -12.26 -0.83
N ASN A 110 -7.63 -13.37 -0.98
CA ASN A 110 -7.95 -14.60 -0.26
C ASN A 110 -6.73 -15.53 -0.18
N GLN A 111 -6.90 -16.63 0.54
CA GLN A 111 -5.83 -17.60 0.77
C GLN A 111 -5.37 -18.31 -0.51
N GLU A 112 -6.27 -18.62 -1.45
CA GLU A 112 -5.92 -19.24 -2.73
C GLU A 112 -5.01 -18.30 -3.53
N GLU A 113 -5.42 -17.04 -3.68
CA GLU A 113 -4.64 -15.98 -4.32
C GLU A 113 -3.27 -15.80 -3.67
N ASN A 114 -3.18 -15.87 -2.33
CA ASN A 114 -1.91 -15.74 -1.62
C ASN A 114 -0.96 -16.91 -1.92
N MET A 115 -1.49 -18.13 -1.98
CA MET A 115 -0.71 -19.30 -2.38
C MET A 115 -0.26 -19.21 -3.84
N GLU A 116 -1.10 -18.70 -4.74
CA GLU A 116 -0.74 -18.52 -6.15
C GLU A 116 0.34 -17.46 -6.34
N ALA A 117 0.22 -16.32 -5.65
CA ALA A 117 1.23 -15.27 -5.63
C ALA A 117 2.57 -15.78 -5.06
N GLN A 118 2.52 -16.56 -3.97
CA GLN A 118 3.71 -17.19 -3.38
C GLN A 118 4.40 -18.13 -4.37
N LYS A 119 3.65 -18.97 -5.09
CA LYS A 119 4.17 -19.93 -6.07
C LYS A 119 4.73 -19.27 -7.33
N ALA A 120 4.27 -18.06 -7.66
CA ALA A 120 4.70 -17.33 -8.84
C ALA A 120 6.15 -16.81 -8.74
N LYS A 121 6.76 -16.77 -7.55
CA LYS A 121 8.11 -16.29 -7.29
C LYS A 121 9.04 -17.38 -6.70
N PRO A 122 10.36 -17.18 -6.71
CA PRO A 122 11.28 -18.04 -5.97
C PRO A 122 10.98 -18.05 -4.46
N SER A 123 11.17 -19.20 -3.81
CA SER A 123 10.91 -19.38 -2.37
C SER A 123 11.84 -18.56 -1.48
N SER A 124 13.04 -18.21 -1.95
CA SER A 124 14.01 -17.38 -1.22
C SER A 124 13.78 -15.88 -1.38
N SER A 125 12.93 -15.43 -2.30
CA SER A 125 12.76 -14.01 -2.62
C SER A 125 11.69 -13.34 -1.74
N THR A 126 11.97 -12.11 -1.34
CA THR A 126 10.99 -11.13 -0.86
C THR A 126 10.71 -10.16 -2.02
N VAL A 127 9.44 -9.92 -2.31
CA VAL A 127 9.05 -9.15 -3.51
C VAL A 127 7.90 -8.19 -3.21
N TRP A 128 7.81 -7.08 -3.93
CA TRP A 128 6.69 -6.14 -3.79
C TRP A 128 5.35 -6.75 -4.23
N ILE A 129 4.30 -6.40 -3.49
CA ILE A 129 2.89 -6.58 -3.86
C ILE A 129 2.18 -5.22 -3.87
N GLY A 130 0.95 -5.17 -4.38
CA GLY A 130 0.22 -3.92 -4.59
C GLY A 130 -0.37 -3.29 -3.32
N LEU A 131 -0.04 -3.79 -2.13
CA LEU A 131 -0.60 -3.27 -0.89
C LEU A 131 0.26 -2.08 -0.42
N TYR A 132 -0.39 -0.95 -0.14
CA TYR A 132 0.25 0.25 0.38
C TYR A 132 -0.60 0.87 1.49
N ARG A 133 0.03 1.60 2.40
CA ARG A 133 -0.63 2.36 3.46
C ARG A 133 -0.55 3.83 3.11
N GLU A 134 -1.66 4.55 3.26
CA GLU A 134 -1.64 6.01 3.23
C GLU A 134 -1.46 6.51 4.66
N PRO A 135 -0.30 7.09 5.03
CA PRO A 135 0.02 7.42 6.43
C PRO A 135 -0.65 8.70 6.94
N TRP A 136 -1.21 9.53 6.04
CA TRP A 136 -1.79 10.84 6.38
C TRP A 136 -3.12 11.03 5.68
N THR A 137 -4.15 11.35 6.45
CA THR A 137 -5.49 11.69 5.95
C THR A 137 -5.91 13.05 6.47
N TRP A 138 -6.71 13.78 5.68
CA TRP A 138 -7.27 15.05 6.12
C TRP A 138 -8.38 14.80 7.15
N SER A 139 -8.45 15.65 8.16
CA SER A 139 -9.45 15.54 9.24
C SER A 139 -10.89 15.70 8.77
N ASP A 140 -11.10 16.37 7.64
CA ASP A 140 -12.41 16.49 6.97
C ASP A 140 -12.72 15.31 6.01
N GLY A 141 -11.82 14.32 5.93
CA GLY A 141 -11.95 13.16 5.05
C GLY A 141 -11.75 13.46 3.57
N THR A 142 -11.39 14.69 3.20
CA THR A 142 -11.16 15.04 1.80
C THR A 142 -9.92 14.36 1.24
N LEU A 143 -9.94 14.12 -0.08
CA LEU A 143 -8.82 13.55 -0.80
C LEU A 143 -8.03 14.68 -1.46
N SER A 144 -6.79 14.87 -1.03
CA SER A 144 -5.82 15.73 -1.71
C SER A 144 -4.50 14.98 -1.78
N SER A 145 -3.82 15.07 -2.93
CA SER A 145 -2.49 14.52 -3.15
C SER A 145 -1.36 15.52 -2.87
N PHE A 146 -1.69 16.81 -2.68
CA PHE A 146 -0.69 17.83 -2.40
C PHE A 146 -0.06 17.62 -1.02
N ARG A 147 1.26 17.60 -0.97
CA ARG A 147 2.05 17.46 0.26
C ARG A 147 3.22 18.43 0.21
N ASN A 148 3.41 19.24 1.25
CA ASN A 148 4.57 20.13 1.38
C ASN A 148 5.44 19.73 2.58
N TRP A 149 5.80 18.45 2.68
CA TRP A 149 6.57 17.95 3.81
C TRP A 149 7.94 18.63 3.94
N TYR A 150 8.33 18.98 5.15
CA TYR A 150 9.69 19.32 5.49
C TYR A 150 10.57 18.07 5.29
N PRO A 151 11.73 18.15 4.61
CA PRO A 151 12.52 16.97 4.18
C PRO A 151 12.86 15.96 5.29
N THR A 152 12.90 16.39 6.55
CA THR A 152 13.15 15.51 7.72
C THR A 152 12.05 15.61 8.78
N GLY A 153 10.89 16.15 8.42
CA GLY A 153 9.78 16.41 9.33
C GLY A 153 8.79 15.26 9.46
N LEU A 154 9.08 14.06 8.93
CA LEU A 154 8.30 12.85 9.20
C LEU A 154 9.21 11.86 9.93
N ASN A 155 9.38 12.10 11.23
CA ASN A 155 10.33 11.37 12.06
C ASN A 155 9.65 10.46 13.10
N ASN A 156 8.34 10.60 13.29
CA ASN A 156 7.46 9.81 14.13
C ASN A 156 8.11 9.44 15.48
N VAL A 157 8.57 10.45 16.21
CA VAL A 157 9.26 10.30 17.49
C VAL A 157 8.40 9.47 18.44
N ASN A 158 8.99 8.41 19.00
CA ASN A 158 8.34 7.46 19.89
C ASN A 158 7.04 6.87 19.32
N GLU A 159 6.92 6.79 17.99
CA GLU A 159 5.76 6.24 17.29
C GLU A 159 4.43 6.91 17.67
N SER A 160 4.45 8.17 18.11
CA SER A 160 3.28 8.85 18.69
C SER A 160 3.00 10.23 18.10
N GLN A 161 3.71 10.62 17.03
CA GLN A 161 3.42 11.86 16.30
C GLN A 161 2.43 11.57 15.17
N HIS A 162 1.14 11.78 15.47
CA HIS A 162 0.03 11.42 14.58
C HIS A 162 -0.77 12.63 14.09
N CYS A 163 -0.29 13.84 14.37
CA CYS A 163 -0.86 15.09 13.89
C CYS A 163 0.16 15.82 13.01
N VAL A 164 -0.31 16.79 12.22
CA VAL A 164 0.54 17.58 11.32
C VAL A 164 0.57 19.02 11.79
N THR A 165 1.76 19.61 11.79
CA THR A 165 1.96 21.05 11.96
C THR A 165 2.59 21.66 10.72
N GLU A 166 2.43 22.96 10.55
CA GLU A 166 2.99 23.74 9.44
C GLU A 166 3.94 24.81 9.99
N ASN A 167 5.14 24.92 9.41
CA ASN A 167 6.12 25.95 9.77
C ASN A 167 5.89 27.27 8.99
N PRO A 168 6.57 28.37 9.33
CA PRO A 168 6.42 29.65 8.62
C PRO A 168 6.82 29.63 7.14
N GLN A 169 7.49 28.59 6.66
CA GLN A 169 7.83 28.36 5.25
C GLN A 169 6.77 27.51 4.53
N HIS A 170 5.61 27.30 5.15
CA HIS A 170 4.51 26.47 4.69
C HIS A 170 4.82 24.97 4.60
N GLN A 171 5.89 24.52 5.25
CA GLN A 171 6.32 23.12 5.22
C GLN A 171 5.75 22.35 6.39
N TRP A 172 5.45 21.08 6.17
CA TRP A 172 4.70 20.27 7.12
C TRP A 172 5.60 19.28 7.85
N ALA A 173 5.30 19.03 9.12
CA ALA A 173 5.96 18.00 9.91
C ALA A 173 4.94 17.24 10.77
N ASP A 174 5.29 16.01 11.16
CA ASP A 174 4.55 15.27 12.16
C ASP A 174 4.79 15.83 13.56
N GLU A 175 3.76 15.78 14.39
CA GLU A 175 3.77 16.28 15.74
C GLU A 175 2.83 15.47 16.65
N PHE A 176 3.12 15.51 17.95
CA PHE A 176 2.22 14.94 18.95
C PHE A 176 0.89 15.73 18.97
N CYS A 177 -0.22 15.00 18.94
CA CYS A 177 -1.55 15.60 18.87
C CYS A 177 -1.97 16.38 20.12
N ASP A 178 -1.31 16.14 21.25
CA ASP A 178 -1.57 16.80 22.53
C ASP A 178 -0.76 18.09 22.72
N VAL A 179 0.19 18.39 21.82
CA VAL A 179 0.93 19.66 21.87
C VAL A 179 0.00 20.81 21.45
N PRO A 180 -0.22 21.81 22.32
CA PRO A 180 -1.12 22.91 22.03
C PRO A 180 -0.49 23.88 21.03
N TRP A 181 -0.97 23.85 19.79
CA TRP A 181 -0.62 24.80 18.74
C TRP A 181 -1.78 25.73 18.39
N VAL A 182 -1.46 26.88 17.80
CA VAL A 182 -2.45 27.67 17.07
C VAL A 182 -2.85 26.88 15.81
N PHE A 183 -4.14 26.92 15.44
CA PHE A 183 -4.65 26.12 14.33
C PHE A 183 -5.50 26.95 13.38
N PHE A 184 -5.47 26.56 12.10
CA PHE A 184 -6.36 27.08 11.08
C PHE A 184 -7.60 26.20 10.98
N LYS A 185 -8.77 26.81 10.79
CA LYS A 185 -10.02 26.09 10.47
C LYS A 185 -10.47 26.47 9.08
N LYS A 186 -10.65 25.47 8.21
CA LYS A 186 -11.27 25.65 6.91
C LYS A 186 -12.73 26.10 7.09
N GLN A 187 -13.10 27.23 6.50
CA GLN A 187 -14.49 27.67 6.37
C GLN A 187 -15.01 27.23 5.01
N ASN A 188 -16.17 26.59 4.99
CA ASN A 188 -16.88 26.31 3.74
C ASN A 188 -17.68 27.56 3.38
N ASN A 189 -17.43 28.12 2.20
CA ASN A 189 -18.25 29.19 1.61
C ASN A 189 -19.54 28.62 1.04
#